data_AF-A0A7L4RRP6-F1
#
_entry.id   AF-A0A7L4RRP6-F1
#
_cell.length_a   1.000
_cell.length_b   1.000
_cell.length_c   1.000
_cell.angle_alpha   90.00
_cell.angle_beta   90.00
_cell.angle_gamma   90.00
#
_symmetry.space_group_name_H-M   'P 1'
#
loop_
_entity.id
_entity.type
_entity.pdbx_description
1 polymer ?
#
loop_
_entity_poly.entity_id
_entity_poly.type
_entity_poly.pdbx_seq_one_letter_code
_entity_poly.pdbx_strand_id
1 'polypeptide(L)'
;MPLKTILATEGKARLQIPALSAKDPFHQLAFFNPRMKFNRSLSVLALAASLHAGYRTEDAVLCDGLCGVGARGVRYALEGEGVNKVFLVDANPAAVQLAKKNVALNGLKKKSAVVED
;
A
#
# COMPACT_ATOMS: atom_id res chain seq x y z
N MET A 1 -11.10 21.93 -2.05
CA MET A 1 -10.43 21.96 -0.72
C MET A 1 -9.38 20.86 -0.67
N PRO A 2 -8.20 21.07 -0.05
CA PRO A 2 -7.21 20.00 0.09
C PRO A 2 -7.74 18.87 0.98
N LEU A 3 -7.50 17.62 0.58
CA LEU A 3 -7.86 16.43 1.36
C LEU A 3 -7.15 16.47 2.72
N LYS A 4 -7.92 16.56 3.81
CA LYS A 4 -7.37 16.53 5.17
C LYS A 4 -6.88 15.11 5.50
N THR A 5 -5.59 14.97 5.77
CA THR A 5 -4.95 13.69 6.10
C THR A 5 -4.40 13.66 7.52
N ILE A 6 -4.30 12.46 8.08
CA ILE A 6 -3.55 12.15 9.31
C ILE A 6 -2.46 11.12 9.02
N LEU A 7 -1.45 11.06 9.88
CA LEU A 7 -0.44 10.00 9.83
C LEU A 7 -0.94 8.78 10.62
N ALA A 8 -0.82 7.60 10.02
CA ALA A 8 -1.10 6.31 10.65
C ALA A 8 0.07 5.35 10.42
N THR A 9 0.16 4.33 11.27
CA THR A 9 1.15 3.25 11.14
C THR A 9 0.43 1.90 11.08
N GLU A 10 0.77 1.08 10.09
CA GLU A 10 0.32 -0.30 9.99
C GLU A 10 1.47 -1.22 9.58
N GLY A 11 1.83 -2.18 10.45
CA GLY A 11 3.06 -2.96 10.23
C GLY A 11 4.28 -2.05 10.24
N LYS A 12 5.15 -2.19 9.24
CA LYS A 12 6.31 -1.27 9.06
C LYS A 12 5.95 0.00 8.28
N ALA A 13 4.74 0.09 7.72
CA ALA A 13 4.34 1.20 6.86
C ALA A 13 3.87 2.42 7.65
N ARG A 14 4.39 3.59 7.30
CA ARG A 14 3.86 4.90 7.69
C ARG A 14 3.00 5.45 6.55
N LEU A 15 1.76 5.82 6.84
CA LEU A 15 0.76 6.17 5.82
C LEU A 15 0.09 7.51 6.15
N GLN A 16 0.09 8.43 5.20
CA GLN A 16 -0.89 9.51 5.14
C GLN A 16 -2.21 8.94 4.63
N ILE A 17 -3.25 9.05 5.47
CA ILE A 17 -4.60 8.55 5.21
C ILE A 17 -5.63 9.67 5.38
N PRO A 18 -6.79 9.61 4.72
CA PRO A 18 -7.87 10.56 4.98
C PRO A 18 -8.23 10.60 6.47
N ALA A 19 -8.41 11.79 7.03
CA ALA A 19 -8.62 11.98 8.48
C ALA A 19 -9.89 11.27 9.01
N LEU A 20 -10.89 11.09 8.17
CA LEU A 20 -12.16 10.46 8.54
C LEU A 20 -12.16 8.94 8.36
N SER A 21 -11.06 8.33 7.88
CA SER A 21 -11.01 6.88 7.58
C SER A 21 -11.43 5.98 8.74
N ALA A 22 -11.23 6.41 9.99
CA ALA A 22 -11.64 5.66 11.17
C ALA A 22 -13.16 5.69 11.45
N LYS A 23 -13.83 6.77 11.01
CA LYS A 23 -15.26 7.00 11.23
C LYS A 23 -16.08 6.58 10.01
N ASP A 24 -15.62 6.96 8.83
CA ASP A 24 -16.25 6.66 7.55
C ASP A 24 -15.16 6.40 6.49
N PRO A 25 -14.79 5.13 6.26
CA PRO A 25 -13.79 4.77 5.27
C PRO A 25 -14.32 4.81 3.83
N PHE A 26 -15.65 4.85 3.64
CA PHE A 26 -16.28 4.67 2.33
C PHE A 26 -16.51 5.99 1.60
N HIS A 27 -16.90 7.04 2.31
CA HIS A 27 -17.20 8.34 1.70
C HIS A 27 -16.00 9.29 1.81
N GLN A 28 -14.83 8.84 1.32
CA GLN A 28 -13.59 9.62 1.30
C GLN A 28 -13.07 9.74 -0.12
N LEU A 29 -12.35 10.83 -0.41
CA LEU A 29 -11.73 11.04 -1.73
C LEU A 29 -10.64 10.02 -2.05
N ALA A 30 -10.10 9.31 -1.07
CA ALA A 30 -9.18 8.20 -1.27
C ALA A 30 -9.50 7.12 -0.24
N PHE A 31 -9.56 5.86 -0.65
CA PHE A 31 -10.05 4.80 0.21
C PHE A 31 -8.98 4.29 1.19
N PHE A 32 -9.33 4.23 2.48
CA PHE A 32 -8.58 3.48 3.48
C PHE A 32 -9.53 2.96 4.57
N ASN A 33 -9.59 1.64 4.75
CA ASN A 33 -10.33 1.02 5.84
C ASN A 33 -9.36 0.47 6.90
N PRO A 34 -9.32 1.04 8.12
CA PRO A 34 -8.49 0.53 9.22
C PRO A 34 -8.86 -0.90 9.64
N ARG A 35 -10.13 -1.32 9.48
CA ARG A 35 -10.59 -2.68 9.85
C ARG A 35 -9.99 -3.76 8.96
N MET A 36 -9.47 -3.39 7.79
CA MET A 36 -8.79 -4.32 6.86
C MET A 36 -7.34 -4.63 7.26
N LYS A 37 -6.86 -4.16 8.43
CA LYS A 37 -5.52 -4.43 8.95
C LYS A 37 -5.19 -5.93 9.00
N PHE A 38 -6.11 -6.75 9.50
CA PHE A 38 -5.91 -8.21 9.57
C PHE A 38 -5.72 -8.81 8.18
N ASN A 39 -6.60 -8.48 7.24
CA ASN A 39 -6.52 -8.95 5.86
C ASN A 39 -5.18 -8.58 5.20
N ARG A 40 -4.71 -7.34 5.37
CA ARG A 40 -3.41 -6.90 4.84
C ARG A 40 -2.24 -7.64 5.51
N SER A 41 -2.27 -7.84 6.82
CA SER A 41 -1.23 -8.60 7.51
C SER A 41 -1.19 -10.06 7.08
N LEU A 42 -2.35 -10.72 6.94
CA LEU A 42 -2.42 -12.09 6.43
C LEU A 42 -1.85 -12.17 5.02
N SER A 43 -2.12 -11.17 4.18
CA SER A 43 -1.60 -11.13 2.81
C SER A 43 -0.09 -10.94 2.76
N VAL A 44 0.49 -10.12 3.64
CA VAL A 44 1.96 -9.99 3.77
C VAL A 44 2.58 -11.31 4.23
N LEU A 45 1.96 -12.00 5.19
CA LEU A 45 2.43 -13.31 5.66
C LEU A 45 2.39 -14.36 4.54
N ALA A 46 1.31 -14.40 3.76
CA ALA A 46 1.18 -15.31 2.63
C ALA A 46 2.25 -15.05 1.55
N LEU A 47 2.54 -13.77 1.27
CA LEU A 47 3.64 -13.39 0.39
C LEU A 47 4.99 -13.89 0.92
N ALA A 48 5.30 -13.60 2.19
CA ALA A 48 6.55 -14.02 2.81
C ALA A 48 6.74 -15.54 2.79
N ALA A 49 5.68 -16.30 3.13
CA ALA A 49 5.70 -17.75 3.07
C ALA A 49 5.93 -18.27 1.64
N SER A 50 5.31 -17.63 0.65
CA SER A 50 5.48 -18.01 -0.76
C SER A 50 6.92 -17.77 -1.25
N LEU A 51 7.49 -16.61 -0.93
CA LEU A 51 8.87 -16.29 -1.28
C LEU A 51 9.85 -17.23 -0.57
N HIS A 52 9.61 -17.54 0.71
CA HIS A 52 10.42 -18.49 1.47
C HIS A 52 10.36 -19.91 0.91
N ALA A 53 9.20 -20.34 0.43
CA ALA A 53 9.03 -21.64 -0.23
C ALA A 53 9.66 -21.70 -1.64
N GLY A 54 10.34 -20.65 -2.09
CA GLY A 54 11.05 -20.61 -3.36
C GLY A 54 10.16 -20.21 -4.55
N TYR A 55 8.95 -19.72 -4.32
CA TYR A 55 8.16 -19.15 -5.42
C TYR A 55 8.76 -17.80 -5.82
N ARG A 56 9.37 -17.74 -7.02
CA ARG A 56 10.06 -16.56 -7.57
C ARG A 56 11.24 -16.10 -6.71
N THR A 57 12.21 -17.01 -6.54
CA THR A 57 13.51 -16.75 -5.93
C THR A 57 14.23 -15.65 -6.69
N GLU A 58 14.20 -14.45 -6.12
CA GLU A 58 14.81 -13.21 -6.63
C GLU A 58 14.04 -12.66 -7.84
N ASP A 59 13.63 -11.38 -7.78
CA ASP A 59 12.78 -10.69 -8.77
C ASP A 59 11.26 -10.88 -8.72
N ALA A 60 10.70 -11.09 -7.52
CA ALA A 60 9.25 -11.02 -7.38
C ALA A 60 8.71 -9.60 -7.70
N VAL A 61 7.91 -9.52 -8.76
CA VAL A 61 7.16 -8.32 -9.17
C VAL A 61 5.70 -8.48 -8.79
N LEU A 62 5.15 -7.52 -8.05
CA LEU A 62 3.81 -7.58 -7.49
C LEU A 62 2.92 -6.45 -7.99
N CYS A 63 1.62 -6.69 -8.00
CA CYS A 63 0.59 -5.70 -8.30
C CYS A 63 -0.41 -5.58 -7.14
N ASP A 64 -0.62 -4.35 -6.68
CA ASP A 64 -1.74 -3.94 -5.83
C ASP A 64 -2.74 -3.17 -6.72
N GLY A 65 -3.67 -3.90 -7.35
CA GLY A 65 -4.45 -3.41 -8.48
C GLY A 65 -5.58 -2.43 -8.17
N LEU A 66 -5.96 -2.27 -6.90
CA LEU A 66 -6.97 -1.34 -6.40
C LEU A 66 -6.45 -0.78 -5.08
N CYS A 67 -5.35 -0.03 -5.17
CA CYS A 67 -4.46 0.16 -4.04
C CYS A 67 -5.00 1.15 -2.99
N GLY A 68 -5.98 1.98 -3.33
CA GLY A 68 -6.46 3.07 -2.48
C GLY A 68 -5.30 3.99 -2.09
N VAL A 69 -5.10 4.19 -0.80
CA VAL A 69 -3.92 4.95 -0.31
C VAL A 69 -2.58 4.19 -0.44
N GLY A 70 -2.58 2.99 -1.01
CA GLY A 70 -1.40 2.15 -1.24
C GLY A 70 -0.96 1.30 -0.03
N ALA A 71 -1.83 1.12 0.97
CA ALA A 71 -1.45 0.48 2.24
C ALA A 71 -0.89 -0.94 2.07
N ARG A 72 -1.46 -1.73 1.16
CA ARG A 72 -1.02 -3.11 0.91
C ARG A 72 0.28 -3.14 0.12
N GLY A 73 0.34 -2.44 -1.02
CA GLY A 73 1.55 -2.36 -1.85
C GLY A 73 2.77 -1.81 -1.11
N VAL A 74 2.60 -0.76 -0.28
CA VAL A 74 3.68 -0.23 0.56
C VAL A 74 4.20 -1.29 1.54
N ARG A 75 3.30 -2.05 2.17
CA ARG A 75 3.68 -3.13 3.09
C ARG A 75 4.38 -4.28 2.36
N TYR A 76 3.92 -4.69 1.17
CA TYR A 76 4.64 -5.68 0.37
C TYR A 76 6.08 -5.25 0.07
N ALA A 77 6.29 -3.98 -0.28
CA ALA A 77 7.63 -3.48 -0.59
C ALA A 77 8.55 -3.41 0.66
N LEU A 78 8.00 -3.09 1.85
CA LEU A 78 8.75 -2.99 3.12
C LEU A 78 8.98 -4.33 3.82
N GLU A 79 8.00 -5.22 3.74
CA GLU A 79 7.92 -6.43 4.57
C GLU A 79 8.18 -7.71 3.75
N GLY A 80 8.11 -7.64 2.41
CA GLY A 80 8.46 -8.75 1.52
C GLY A 80 9.94 -8.77 1.17
N GLU A 81 10.72 -9.57 1.89
CA GLU A 81 12.10 -9.91 1.52
C GLU A 81 12.10 -10.70 0.20
N GLY A 82 12.90 -10.28 -0.78
CA GLY A 82 12.90 -10.87 -2.13
C GLY A 82 11.94 -10.21 -3.14
N VAL A 83 11.07 -9.30 -2.71
CA VAL A 83 10.29 -8.45 -3.63
C VAL A 83 11.24 -7.47 -4.33
N ASN A 84 11.21 -7.39 -5.65
CA ASN A 84 12.00 -6.43 -6.43
C ASN A 84 11.18 -5.17 -6.77
N LYS A 85 9.95 -5.33 -7.27
CA LYS A 85 9.09 -4.20 -7.66
C LYS A 85 7.65 -4.40 -7.24
N VAL A 86 7.01 -3.32 -6.80
CA VAL A 86 5.56 -3.29 -6.55
C VAL A 86 4.91 -2.19 -7.38
N PHE A 87 3.90 -2.57 -8.18
CA PHE A 87 3.01 -1.63 -8.86
C PHE A 87 1.78 -1.39 -7.98
N LEU A 88 1.51 -0.12 -7.70
CA LEU A 88 0.30 0.32 -6.99
C LEU A 88 -0.59 1.01 -8.01
N VAL A 89 -1.75 0.42 -8.29
CA VAL A 89 -2.65 0.87 -9.35
C VAL A 89 -3.95 1.35 -8.70
N ASP A 90 -4.44 2.50 -9.14
CA ASP A 90 -5.77 2.98 -8.78
C ASP A 90 -6.29 3.95 -9.86
N ALA A 91 -7.57 3.88 -10.15
CA ALA A 91 -8.23 4.78 -11.11
C ALA A 91 -8.54 6.15 -10.50
N ASN A 92 -8.55 6.27 -9.17
CA ASN A 92 -8.88 7.51 -8.50
C ASN A 92 -7.63 8.41 -8.37
N PRO A 93 -7.60 9.60 -8.99
CA PRO A 93 -6.43 10.48 -8.96
C PRO A 93 -6.04 10.92 -7.55
N ALA A 94 -7.01 11.08 -6.63
CA ALA A 94 -6.72 11.43 -5.24
C ALA A 94 -6.09 10.26 -4.47
N ALA A 95 -6.48 9.02 -4.78
CA ALA A 95 -5.85 7.81 -4.26
C ALA A 95 -4.41 7.68 -4.78
N VAL A 96 -4.20 7.85 -6.10
CA VAL A 96 -2.88 7.87 -6.74
C VAL A 96 -1.95 8.90 -6.10
N GLN A 97 -2.43 10.11 -5.85
CA GLN A 97 -1.63 11.15 -5.18
C GLN A 97 -1.21 10.74 -3.76
N LEU A 98 -2.13 10.17 -2.97
CA LEU A 98 -1.79 9.68 -1.63
C LEU A 98 -0.87 8.46 -1.68
N ALA A 99 -1.07 7.52 -2.58
CA ALA A 99 -0.19 6.38 -2.78
C ALA A 99 1.24 6.82 -3.14
N LYS A 100 1.41 7.81 -4.04
CA LYS A 100 2.72 8.42 -4.36
C LYS A 100 3.39 9.03 -3.12
N LYS A 101 2.63 9.75 -2.30
CA LYS A 101 3.14 10.32 -1.03
C LYS A 101 3.54 9.22 -0.04
N ASN A 102 2.74 8.16 0.08
CA ASN A 102 3.02 7.04 0.98
C ASN A 102 4.23 6.22 0.54
N VAL A 103 4.40 5.98 -0.76
CA VAL A 103 5.63 5.38 -1.32
C VAL A 103 6.84 6.24 -0.97
N ALA A 104 6.75 7.56 -1.16
CA ALA A 104 7.83 8.48 -0.83
C ALA A 104 8.14 8.53 0.68
N LEU A 105 7.11 8.56 1.53
CA LEU A 105 7.21 8.62 2.98
C LEU A 105 7.97 7.42 3.58
N ASN A 106 7.94 6.28 2.90
CA ASN A 106 8.63 5.05 3.31
C ASN A 106 9.94 4.81 2.53
N GLY A 107 10.41 5.77 1.73
CA GLY A 107 11.67 5.63 0.98
C GLY A 107 11.62 4.63 -0.18
N LEU A 108 10.42 4.26 -0.66
CA LEU A 108 10.22 3.14 -1.59
C LEU A 108 10.22 3.55 -3.07
N LYS A 109 10.61 4.78 -3.41
CA LYS A 109 10.52 5.31 -4.79
C LYS A 109 11.24 4.45 -5.84
N LYS A 110 12.32 3.77 -5.47
CA LYS A 110 13.05 2.86 -6.36
C LYS A 110 12.34 1.50 -6.52
N LYS A 111 11.75 1.00 -5.43
CA LYS A 111 11.11 -0.33 -5.31
C LYS A 111 9.62 -0.35 -5.69
N SER A 112 9.02 0.80 -5.92
CA SER A 112 7.59 0.90 -6.22
C SER A 112 7.31 1.84 -7.40
N ALA A 113 6.19 1.64 -8.08
CA ALA A 113 5.66 2.53 -9.09
C ALA A 113 4.17 2.71 -8.83
N VAL A 114 3.66 3.94 -8.93
CA VAL A 114 2.23 4.23 -8.79
C VAL A 114 1.68 4.57 -10.16
N VAL A 115 0.66 3.83 -10.58
CA VAL A 115 0.02 3.91 -11.90
C VAL A 115 -1.41 4.39 -11.71
N GLU A 116 -1.82 5.33 -12.55
CA GLU A 116 -3.21 5.78 -12.69
C GLU A 116 -3.76 5.10 -13.93
N ASP A 117 -4.89 4.39 -13.80
CA ASP A 117 -5.54 3.58 -14.84
C ASP A 117 -6.96 4.08 -15.13
#